data_AF-A0A8S4EVC8-F1
#
_entry.id   AF-A0A8S4EVC8-F1
#
_cell.length_a   1.000
_cell.length_b   1.000
_cell.length_c   1.000
_cell.angle_alpha   90.00
_cell.angle_beta   90.00
_cell.angle_gamma   90.00
#
_symmetry.space_group_name_H-M   'P 1'
#
loop_
_entity.id
_entity.type
_entity.pdbx_description
1 polymer ?
#
loop_
_entity_poly.entity_id
_entity_poly.type
_entity_poly.pdbx_seq_one_letter_code
_entity_poly.pdbx_strand_id
1 'polypeptide(L)'
;MSISDLIGSLNSGRLYTQCTQMCRNYTRPILLIEFDQNKPFHLQGHLVVSSDLSGADVQLKLQLLTIHFPRLKLVWSPSPYATADLFYELKQGRKNPIIADAMALSGENTAEDMNYERYNVQVHDFVRKLPGVTSKNLARVMNRGRSLDHLVTLDLKEIEGIVDNRNDAQTLHSILHVKSKPADVVSKEEKGFKGKYRGKFKGKSEKKT
;
A
#
# COMPACT_ATOMS: atom_id res chain seq x y z
N MET A 1 11.24 -11.82 -18.31
CA MET A 1 12.49 -12.33 -17.74
C MET A 1 12.32 -13.83 -17.50
N SER A 2 13.30 -14.65 -17.87
CA SER A 2 13.24 -16.09 -17.62
C SER A 2 13.41 -16.42 -16.12
N ILE A 3 13.06 -17.65 -15.71
CA ILE A 3 13.24 -18.10 -14.32
C ILE A 3 14.71 -18.15 -13.91
N SER A 4 15.62 -18.58 -14.80
CA SER A 4 17.06 -18.61 -14.48
C SER A 4 17.61 -17.19 -14.29
N ASP A 5 17.17 -16.24 -15.11
CA ASP A 5 17.56 -14.84 -14.96
C ASP A 5 16.98 -14.20 -13.71
N LEU A 6 15.76 -14.59 -13.31
CA LEU A 6 15.14 -14.16 -12.06
C LEU A 6 16.01 -14.55 -10.86
N ILE A 7 16.39 -15.82 -10.76
CA ILE A 7 17.20 -16.33 -9.65
C ILE A 7 18.58 -15.65 -9.64
N GLY A 8 19.23 -15.57 -10.80
CA GLY A 8 20.54 -14.92 -10.92
C GLY A 8 20.50 -13.42 -10.61
N SER A 9 19.47 -12.71 -11.05
CA SER A 9 19.31 -11.27 -10.80
C SER A 9 18.91 -10.94 -9.36
N LEU A 10 18.13 -11.81 -8.70
CA LEU A 10 17.82 -11.71 -7.27
C LEU A 10 19.07 -11.94 -6.41
N ASN A 11 19.88 -12.93 -6.75
CA ASN A 11 21.10 -13.24 -6.00
C ASN A 11 22.21 -12.19 -6.18
N SER A 12 22.32 -11.60 -7.36
CA SER A 12 23.29 -10.53 -7.65
C SER A 12 22.81 -9.13 -7.24
N GLY A 13 21.56 -8.97 -6.80
CA GLY A 13 20.97 -7.66 -6.51
C GLY A 13 20.63 -6.83 -7.76
N ARG A 14 20.99 -7.29 -8.96
CA ARG A 14 20.70 -6.60 -10.23
C ARG A 14 19.21 -6.29 -10.40
N LEU A 15 18.34 -7.23 -10.01
CA LEU A 15 16.89 -7.04 -10.15
C LEU A 15 16.40 -5.85 -9.31
N TYR A 16 16.96 -5.69 -8.11
CA TYR A 16 16.58 -4.58 -7.23
C TYR A 16 16.93 -3.25 -7.88
N THR A 17 18.15 -3.09 -8.41
CA THR A 17 18.55 -1.86 -9.14
C THR A 17 17.66 -1.60 -10.35
N GLN A 18 17.30 -2.64 -11.11
CA GLN A 18 16.37 -2.52 -12.23
C GLN A 18 14.97 -2.06 -11.76
N CYS A 19 14.45 -2.65 -10.69
CA CYS A 19 13.16 -2.26 -10.11
C CYS A 19 13.16 -0.82 -9.58
N THR A 20 14.27 -0.36 -8.97
CA THR A 20 14.43 1.05 -8.57
C THR A 20 14.30 1.97 -9.77
N GLN A 21 15.05 1.72 -10.84
CA GLN A 21 14.98 2.53 -12.06
C GLN A 21 13.59 2.47 -12.71
N MET A 22 12.94 1.31 -12.71
CA MET A 22 11.58 1.17 -13.24
C MET A 22 10.56 1.96 -12.42
N CYS A 23 10.62 1.90 -11.09
CA CYS A 23 9.71 2.63 -10.22
C CYS A 23 9.93 4.15 -10.27
N ARG A 24 11.15 4.57 -10.62
CA ARG A 24 11.53 5.98 -10.83
C ARG A 24 11.05 6.54 -12.16
N ASN A 25 10.96 5.72 -13.21
CA ASN A 25 10.73 6.23 -14.57
C ASN A 25 9.35 5.87 -15.13
N TYR A 26 8.65 4.92 -14.50
CA TYR A 26 7.36 4.45 -15.02
C TYR A 26 6.27 4.54 -13.97
N THR A 27 5.12 5.11 -14.36
CA THR A 27 3.96 5.26 -13.47
C THR A 27 3.43 3.92 -12.97
N ARG A 28 3.53 2.86 -13.78
CA ARG A 28 3.04 1.50 -13.48
C ARG A 28 4.10 0.47 -13.88
N PRO A 29 5.12 0.23 -13.04
CA PRO A 29 6.17 -0.72 -13.34
C PRO A 29 5.61 -2.15 -13.26
N ILE A 30 5.84 -2.95 -14.30
CA ILE A 30 5.41 -4.35 -14.38
C ILE A 30 6.64 -5.23 -14.63
N LEU A 31 6.87 -6.21 -13.77
CA LEU A 31 7.85 -7.26 -13.97
C LEU A 31 7.16 -8.49 -14.53
N LEU A 32 7.45 -8.81 -15.80
CA LEU A 32 6.99 -10.03 -16.45
C LEU A 32 7.98 -11.16 -16.19
N ILE A 33 7.49 -12.24 -15.60
CA ILE A 33 8.21 -13.49 -15.40
C ILE A 33 7.64 -14.53 -16.36
N GLU A 34 8.49 -15.02 -17.26
CA GLU A 34 8.11 -15.93 -18.32
C GLU A 34 8.63 -17.34 -18.02
N PHE A 35 7.75 -18.32 -18.18
CA PHE A 35 8.06 -19.74 -18.07
C PHE A 35 8.26 -20.38 -19.45
N ASP A 36 8.96 -21.51 -19.43
CA ASP A 36 9.14 -22.37 -20.59
C ASP A 36 7.94 -23.31 -20.74
N GLN A 37 7.43 -23.47 -21.96
CA GLN A 37 6.30 -24.35 -22.30
C GLN A 37 6.57 -25.81 -21.95
N ASN A 38 7.84 -26.21 -22.01
CA ASN A 38 8.25 -27.59 -21.75
C ASN A 38 8.45 -27.87 -20.26
N LYS A 39 8.29 -26.85 -19.41
CA LYS A 39 8.48 -26.95 -17.96
C LYS A 39 7.16 -26.71 -17.25
N PRO A 40 6.90 -27.42 -16.13
CA PRO A 40 5.65 -27.24 -15.40
C PRO A 40 5.49 -25.79 -14.94
N PHE A 41 4.28 -25.25 -15.11
CA PHE A 41 3.85 -23.93 -14.65
C PHE A 41 3.67 -23.91 -13.12
N HIS A 42 4.74 -24.15 -12.38
CA HIS A 42 4.71 -24.10 -10.93
C HIS A 42 5.92 -23.33 -10.44
N LEU A 43 5.67 -22.15 -9.87
CA LEU A 43 6.62 -21.57 -8.93
C LEU A 43 6.74 -22.47 -7.69
N GLN A 44 5.66 -23.15 -7.30
CA GLN A 44 5.59 -23.93 -6.06
C GLN A 44 6.26 -25.31 -6.12
N GLY A 45 6.50 -25.87 -7.31
CA GLY A 45 6.99 -27.26 -7.43
C GLY A 45 8.44 -27.46 -7.01
N HIS A 46 9.29 -26.45 -7.21
CA HIS A 46 10.69 -26.48 -6.78
C HIS A 46 10.96 -25.57 -5.57
N LEU A 47 10.07 -24.61 -5.28
CA LEU A 47 10.23 -23.71 -4.12
C LEU A 47 9.58 -24.19 -2.82
N VAL A 48 8.59 -25.11 -2.88
CA VAL A 48 7.84 -25.51 -1.67
C VAL A 48 7.95 -27.02 -1.37
N VAL A 49 8.28 -27.85 -2.37
CA VAL A 49 8.40 -29.32 -2.21
C VAL A 49 9.66 -29.85 -2.90
N SER A 50 10.75 -29.11 -2.78
CA SER A 50 12.08 -29.69 -2.87
C SER A 50 12.77 -29.28 -1.58
N SER A 51 13.40 -30.20 -0.90
CA SER A 51 14.31 -29.97 0.23
C SER A 51 15.56 -29.18 -0.18
N ASP A 52 15.43 -28.28 -1.16
CA ASP A 52 16.46 -27.43 -1.71
C ASP A 52 16.22 -26.03 -1.15
N LEU A 53 17.04 -25.67 -0.18
CA LEU A 53 17.04 -24.39 0.54
C LEU A 53 17.00 -23.16 -0.40
N SER A 54 17.45 -23.33 -1.66
CA SER A 54 17.48 -22.29 -2.69
C SER A 54 16.10 -21.83 -3.16
N GLY A 55 15.10 -22.69 -3.08
CA GLY A 55 13.75 -22.37 -3.53
C GLY A 55 13.07 -21.38 -2.59
N ALA A 56 13.00 -21.71 -1.31
CA ALA A 56 12.44 -20.84 -0.27
C ALA A 56 13.11 -19.45 -0.26
N ASP A 57 14.43 -19.39 -0.48
CA ASP A 57 15.19 -18.14 -0.55
C ASP A 57 14.71 -17.22 -1.68
N VAL A 58 14.39 -17.75 -2.85
CA VAL A 58 13.90 -16.97 -3.99
C VAL A 58 12.53 -16.39 -3.71
N GLN A 59 11.63 -17.16 -3.07
CA GLN A 59 10.31 -16.67 -2.67
C GLN A 59 10.41 -15.56 -1.64
N LEU A 60 11.26 -15.73 -0.62
CA LEU A 60 11.49 -14.69 0.41
C LEU A 60 12.06 -13.41 -0.20
N LYS A 61 13.04 -13.53 -1.09
CA LYS A 61 13.62 -12.37 -1.79
C LYS A 61 12.61 -11.68 -2.69
N LEU A 62 11.75 -12.43 -3.38
CA LEU A 62 10.68 -11.87 -4.21
C LEU A 62 9.61 -11.19 -3.36
N GLN A 63 9.25 -11.77 -2.21
CA GLN A 63 8.34 -11.14 -1.25
C GLN A 63 8.93 -9.83 -0.72
N LEU A 64 10.20 -9.83 -0.31
CA LEU A 64 10.90 -8.63 0.12
C LEU A 64 10.91 -7.56 -0.97
N LEU A 65 11.13 -7.95 -2.23
CA LEU A 65 11.06 -7.06 -3.39
C LEU A 65 9.68 -6.40 -3.50
N THR A 66 8.59 -7.15 -3.36
CA THR A 66 7.22 -6.59 -3.44
C THR A 66 6.88 -5.66 -2.28
N ILE A 67 7.44 -5.91 -1.09
CA ILE A 67 7.29 -5.01 0.08
C ILE A 67 8.04 -3.70 -0.18
N HIS A 68 9.26 -3.79 -0.73
CA HIS A 68 10.09 -2.62 -1.01
C HIS A 68 9.52 -1.76 -2.16
N PHE A 69 8.90 -2.39 -3.16
CA PHE A 69 8.36 -1.72 -4.35
C PHE A 69 6.83 -1.94 -4.46
N PRO A 70 6.00 -1.26 -3.66
CA PRO A 70 4.54 -1.51 -3.60
C PRO A 70 3.80 -1.19 -4.90
N ARG A 71 4.39 -0.37 -5.79
CA ARG A 71 3.85 -0.06 -7.13
C ARG A 71 4.18 -1.11 -8.18
N LEU A 72 5.22 -1.93 -7.96
CA LEU A 72 5.64 -2.99 -8.87
C LEU A 72 4.57 -4.07 -8.94
N LYS A 73 4.20 -4.46 -10.16
CA LYS A 73 3.26 -5.57 -10.40
C LYS A 73 4.00 -6.74 -11.01
N LEU A 74 3.79 -7.93 -10.46
CA LEU A 74 4.32 -9.17 -11.02
C LEU A 74 3.27 -9.77 -11.96
N VAL A 75 3.69 -10.13 -13.17
CA VAL A 75 2.87 -10.89 -14.12
C VAL A 75 3.61 -12.16 -14.49
N TRP A 76 2.89 -13.28 -14.43
CA TRP A 76 3.42 -14.60 -14.75
C TRP A 76 2.84 -15.04 -16.09
N SER A 77 3.71 -15.37 -17.04
CA SER A 77 3.29 -15.88 -18.34
C SER A 77 3.75 -17.32 -18.52
N PRO A 78 2.85 -18.27 -18.85
CA PRO A 78 3.18 -19.69 -18.98
C PRO A 78 4.01 -20.00 -20.22
N SER A 79 4.01 -19.12 -21.23
CA SER A 79 4.70 -19.33 -22.49
C SER A 79 4.97 -18.02 -23.22
N PRO A 80 5.97 -17.99 -24.13
CA PRO A 80 6.18 -16.86 -25.03
C PRO A 80 4.96 -16.50 -25.89
N TYR A 81 4.15 -17.49 -26.27
CA TYR A 81 2.91 -17.25 -27.01
C TYR A 81 1.88 -16.49 -26.14
N ALA A 82 1.67 -16.95 -24.89
CA ALA A 82 0.80 -16.25 -23.94
C ALA A 82 1.34 -14.85 -23.59
N THR A 83 2.67 -14.67 -23.56
CA THR A 83 3.30 -13.35 -23.39
C THR A 83 2.91 -12.41 -24.53
N ALA A 84 2.90 -12.89 -25.78
CA ALA A 84 2.54 -12.08 -26.94
C ALA A 84 1.07 -11.64 -26.89
N ASP A 85 0.17 -12.55 -26.54
CA ASP A 85 -1.25 -12.26 -26.37
C ASP A 85 -1.48 -11.23 -25.24
N LEU A 86 -0.80 -11.41 -24.11
CA LEU A 86 -0.82 -10.45 -23.00
C LEU A 86 -0.36 -9.05 -23.44
N PHE A 87 0.71 -8.94 -24.23
CA PHE A 87 1.16 -7.65 -24.75
C PHE A 87 0.16 -7.02 -25.72
N TYR A 88 -0.49 -7.83 -26.55
CA TYR A 88 -1.55 -7.37 -27.44
C TYR A 88 -2.71 -6.78 -26.64
N GLU A 89 -3.19 -7.48 -25.61
CA GLU A 89 -4.26 -7.02 -24.72
C GLU A 89 -3.86 -5.76 -23.94
N LEU A 90 -2.64 -5.71 -23.39
CA LEU A 90 -2.14 -4.56 -22.63
C LEU A 90 -2.02 -3.30 -23.50
N LYS A 91 -1.83 -3.45 -24.82
CA LYS A 91 -1.74 -2.35 -25.77
C LYS A 91 -3.10 -1.81 -26.20
N GLN A 92 -4.18 -2.60 -26.09
CA GLN A 92 -5.50 -2.20 -26.57
C GLN A 92 -5.96 -0.88 -25.94
N GLY A 93 -6.42 0.05 -26.79
CA GLY A 93 -6.90 1.36 -26.37
C GLY A 93 -5.81 2.33 -25.85
N ARG A 94 -4.52 2.00 -25.99
CA ARG A 94 -3.40 2.87 -25.58
C ARG A 94 -2.66 3.46 -26.77
N LYS A 95 -2.08 4.65 -26.58
CA LYS A 95 -1.21 5.29 -27.58
C LYS A 95 0.08 4.50 -27.75
N ASN A 96 0.66 4.54 -28.96
CA ASN A 96 1.97 3.97 -29.21
C ASN A 96 3.05 4.73 -28.43
N PRO A 97 4.11 4.05 -27.97
CA PRO A 97 5.24 4.71 -27.31
C PRO A 97 5.98 5.62 -28.30
N ILE A 98 6.46 6.77 -27.81
CA ILE A 98 7.21 7.76 -28.58
C ILE A 98 8.68 7.71 -28.15
N ILE A 99 9.59 7.66 -29.11
CA ILE A 99 11.04 7.52 -28.86
C ILE A 99 11.59 8.75 -28.11
N ALA A 100 11.15 9.95 -28.48
CA ALA A 100 11.59 11.20 -27.86
C ALA A 100 11.30 11.24 -26.35
N ASP A 101 10.09 10.83 -25.93
CA ASP A 101 9.69 10.78 -24.52
C ASP A 101 10.56 9.77 -23.74
N ALA A 102 10.85 8.61 -24.34
CA ALA A 102 11.71 7.60 -23.72
C ALA A 102 13.15 8.07 -23.52
N MET A 103 13.69 8.85 -24.46
CA MET A 103 15.04 9.44 -24.35
C MET A 103 15.10 10.53 -23.28
N ALA A 104 14.05 11.37 -23.18
CA ALA A 104 13.96 12.40 -22.14
C ALA A 104 13.93 11.80 -20.72
N LEU A 105 13.25 10.66 -20.55
CA LEU A 105 13.15 9.92 -19.29
C LEU A 105 14.48 9.34 -18.77
N SER A 106 15.50 9.21 -19.60
CA SER A 106 16.84 8.78 -19.15
C SER A 106 17.67 9.93 -18.56
N GLY A 107 17.25 11.18 -18.71
CA GLY A 107 18.02 12.37 -18.31
C GLY A 107 17.48 13.11 -17.08
N GLU A 108 16.16 13.12 -16.85
CA GLU A 108 15.55 13.96 -15.81
C GLU A 108 14.62 13.18 -14.87
N ASN A 109 14.86 13.37 -13.58
CA ASN A 109 14.02 12.84 -12.51
C ASN A 109 12.69 13.58 -12.51
N THR A 110 11.61 12.91 -12.90
CA THR A 110 10.26 13.47 -12.77
C THR A 110 9.96 13.83 -11.31
N ALA A 111 9.31 14.97 -11.08
CA ALA A 111 9.08 15.51 -9.74
C ALA A 111 8.22 14.59 -8.84
N GLU A 112 7.42 13.70 -9.44
CA GLU A 112 6.65 12.68 -8.71
C GLU A 112 7.54 11.56 -8.17
N ASP A 113 8.62 11.23 -8.88
CA ASP A 113 9.54 10.14 -8.55
C ASP A 113 10.61 10.57 -7.53
N MET A 114 10.96 11.86 -7.53
CA MET A 114 11.71 12.48 -6.43
C MET A 114 10.99 12.35 -5.09
N ASN A 115 9.66 12.31 -5.03
CA ASN A 115 8.97 12.21 -3.74
C ASN A 115 9.05 10.78 -3.15
N TYR A 116 8.98 9.73 -3.96
CA TYR A 116 9.01 8.34 -3.45
C TYR A 116 10.40 7.91 -2.97
N GLU A 117 11.49 8.45 -3.53
CA GLU A 117 12.85 8.22 -3.04
C GLU A 117 13.25 9.19 -1.91
N ARG A 118 12.69 10.41 -1.85
CA ARG A 118 12.99 11.37 -0.76
C ARG A 118 12.37 10.98 0.57
N TYR A 119 11.22 10.30 0.55
CA TYR A 119 10.48 10.00 1.77
C TYR A 119 10.54 8.51 2.09
N ASN A 120 10.75 8.21 3.38
CA ASN A 120 10.62 6.85 3.88
C ASN A 120 9.22 6.30 3.54
N VAL A 121 9.17 5.11 2.93
CA VAL A 121 7.92 4.42 2.53
C VAL A 121 6.92 4.35 3.70
N GLN A 122 7.40 4.12 4.92
CA GLN A 122 6.55 4.08 6.11
C GLN A 122 5.89 5.43 6.41
N VAL A 123 6.62 6.54 6.24
CA VAL A 123 6.10 7.89 6.46
C VAL A 123 5.09 8.25 5.37
N HIS A 124 5.41 7.93 4.11
CA HIS A 124 4.51 8.13 2.99
C HIS A 124 3.18 7.37 3.20
N ASP A 125 3.24 6.10 3.57
CA ASP A 125 2.05 5.28 3.82
C ASP A 125 1.28 5.71 5.07
N PHE A 126 1.96 6.21 6.10
CA PHE A 126 1.33 6.78 7.27
C PHE A 126 0.55 8.06 6.93
N VAL A 127 1.20 9.01 6.26
CA VAL A 127 0.58 10.29 5.88
C VAL A 127 -0.58 10.08 4.91
N ARG A 128 -0.47 9.11 4.00
CA ARG A 128 -1.57 8.72 3.10
C ARG A 128 -2.82 8.21 3.83
N LYS A 129 -2.66 7.63 5.02
CA LYS A 129 -3.77 7.12 5.83
C LYS A 129 -4.42 8.21 6.70
N LEU A 130 -3.87 9.42 6.74
CA LEU A 130 -4.45 10.50 7.52
C LEU A 130 -5.76 10.98 6.88
N PRO A 131 -6.84 11.15 7.67
CA PRO A 131 -8.07 11.77 7.22
C PRO A 131 -7.82 13.15 6.61
N GLY A 132 -8.37 13.41 5.42
CA GLY A 132 -8.13 14.64 4.66
C GLY A 132 -6.90 14.61 3.76
N VAL A 133 -6.04 13.60 3.86
CA VAL A 133 -4.94 13.41 2.89
C VAL A 133 -5.43 12.53 1.74
N THR A 134 -5.38 13.08 0.53
CA THR A 134 -5.77 12.44 -0.72
C THR A 134 -4.55 12.25 -1.62
N SER A 135 -4.64 11.38 -2.62
CA SER A 135 -3.54 11.20 -3.58
C SER A 135 -3.19 12.49 -4.36
N LYS A 136 -4.10 13.47 -4.40
CA LYS A 136 -3.87 14.77 -5.07
C LYS A 136 -3.14 15.78 -4.18
N ASN A 137 -3.32 15.71 -2.85
CA ASN A 137 -2.73 16.67 -1.91
C ASN A 137 -1.51 16.09 -1.16
N LEU A 138 -1.31 14.77 -1.18
CA LEU A 138 -0.23 14.05 -0.49
C LEU A 138 1.16 14.62 -0.80
N ALA A 139 1.46 14.88 -2.07
CA ALA A 139 2.73 15.46 -2.46
C ALA A 139 2.94 16.86 -1.86
N ARG A 140 1.88 17.69 -1.76
CA ARG A 140 1.98 19.02 -1.15
C ARG A 140 2.16 18.94 0.35
N VAL A 141 1.43 18.04 1.02
CA VAL A 141 1.54 17.78 2.46
C VAL A 141 2.94 17.30 2.81
N MET A 142 3.51 16.34 2.06
CA MET A 142 4.85 15.84 2.32
C MET A 142 5.94 16.90 2.03
N ASN A 143 5.79 17.70 0.98
CA ASN A 143 6.78 18.73 0.61
C ASN A 143 6.74 19.97 1.52
N ARG A 144 5.55 20.48 1.84
CA ARG A 144 5.38 21.69 2.66
C ARG A 144 5.31 21.41 4.15
N GLY A 145 4.83 20.22 4.53
CA GLY A 145 4.68 19.79 5.92
C GLY A 145 6.01 19.53 6.62
N ARG A 146 7.12 19.25 5.89
CA ARG A 146 8.49 18.99 6.39
C ARG A 146 8.63 17.81 7.37
N SER A 147 7.88 17.81 8.47
CA SER A 147 7.82 16.76 9.50
C SER A 147 6.41 16.66 10.10
N LEU A 148 6.11 15.55 10.78
CA LEU A 148 4.84 15.39 11.51
C LEU A 148 4.70 16.41 12.65
N ASP A 149 5.79 16.71 13.35
CA ASP A 149 5.84 17.72 14.39
C ASP A 149 5.44 19.10 13.85
N HIS A 150 6.01 19.49 12.71
CA HIS A 150 5.65 20.74 12.06
C HIS A 150 4.17 20.74 11.63
N LEU A 151 3.66 19.64 11.04
CA LEU A 151 2.24 19.51 10.69
C LEU A 151 1.29 19.69 11.89
N VAL A 152 1.69 19.26 13.10
CA VAL A 152 0.91 19.42 14.33
C VAL A 152 0.97 20.87 14.84
N THR A 153 2.02 21.62 14.56
CA THR A 153 2.13 23.03 15.00
C THR A 153 1.38 24.03 14.11
N LEU A 154 0.94 23.62 12.92
CA LEU A 154 0.31 24.52 11.94
C LEU A 154 -1.14 24.84 12.29
N ASP A 155 -1.51 26.11 12.08
CA ASP A 155 -2.88 26.57 12.22
C ASP A 155 -3.77 26.11 11.04
N LEU A 156 -5.10 26.08 11.26
CA LEU A 156 -6.07 25.66 10.24
C LEU A 156 -5.91 26.36 8.88
N LYS A 157 -5.59 27.66 8.89
CA LYS A 157 -5.39 28.45 7.66
C LYS A 157 -4.14 28.02 6.88
N GLU A 158 -3.09 27.63 7.59
CA GLU A 158 -1.83 27.19 6.98
C GLU A 158 -2.01 25.80 6.37
N ILE A 159 -2.74 24.91 7.05
CA ILE A 159 -3.12 23.60 6.51
C ILE A 159 -4.02 23.76 5.27
N GLU A 160 -4.98 24.69 5.30
CA GLU A 160 -5.82 25.02 4.13
C GLU A 160 -4.96 25.45 2.93
N GLY A 161 -3.91 26.25 3.16
CA GLY A 161 -2.95 26.66 2.13
C GLY A 161 -2.01 25.56 1.60
N ILE A 162 -1.85 24.45 2.33
CA ILE A 162 -1.08 23.28 1.87
C ILE A 162 -1.97 22.31 1.09
N VAL A 163 -3.16 22.02 1.64
CA VAL A 163 -4.07 21.01 1.12
C VAL A 163 -4.85 21.52 -0.09
N ASP A 164 -5.16 22.82 -0.12
CA ASP A 164 -5.94 23.51 -1.16
C ASP A 164 -7.40 23.01 -1.24
N ASN A 165 -7.93 22.56 -0.10
CA ASN A 165 -9.34 22.18 0.09
C ASN A 165 -9.72 22.37 1.56
N ARG A 166 -10.75 23.19 1.80
CA ARG A 166 -11.23 23.55 3.14
C ARG A 166 -11.73 22.37 3.96
N ASN A 167 -12.47 21.44 3.34
CA ASN A 167 -13.04 20.29 4.04
C ASN A 167 -11.95 19.29 4.45
N ASP A 168 -11.02 19.03 3.54
CA ASP A 168 -9.88 18.15 3.79
C ASP A 168 -8.96 18.75 4.88
N ALA A 169 -8.73 20.06 4.84
CA ALA A 169 -7.93 20.78 5.83
C ALA A 169 -8.58 20.76 7.22
N GLN A 170 -9.89 20.95 7.33
CA GLN A 170 -10.61 20.84 8.61
C GLN A 170 -10.50 19.43 9.18
N THR A 171 -10.66 18.41 8.34
CA THR A 171 -10.57 17.01 8.76
C THR A 171 -9.15 16.70 9.26
N LEU A 172 -8.12 17.11 8.51
CA LEU A 172 -6.72 16.91 8.88
C LEU A 172 -6.34 17.69 10.15
N HIS A 173 -6.79 18.93 10.29
CA HIS A 173 -6.54 19.72 11.50
C HIS A 173 -7.24 19.10 12.73
N SER A 174 -8.47 18.61 12.56
CA SER A 174 -9.23 18.00 13.65
C SER A 174 -8.55 16.75 14.19
N ILE A 175 -8.03 15.86 13.33
CA ILE A 175 -7.37 14.64 13.80
C ILE A 175 -6.03 14.91 14.50
N LEU A 176 -5.35 16.01 14.15
CA LEU A 176 -4.07 16.38 14.74
C LEU A 176 -4.21 17.10 16.10
N HIS A 177 -5.27 17.90 16.28
CA HIS A 177 -5.44 18.76 17.45
C HIS A 177 -6.49 18.30 18.46
N VAL A 178 -7.41 17.40 18.07
CA VAL A 178 -8.42 16.88 18.99
C VAL A 178 -7.79 15.82 19.88
N LYS A 179 -7.82 16.05 21.20
CA LYS A 179 -7.38 15.05 22.18
C LYS A 179 -8.27 13.81 22.06
N SER A 180 -7.68 12.70 21.62
CA SER A 180 -8.35 11.40 21.63
C SER A 180 -8.72 11.02 23.06
N LYS A 181 -10.00 10.71 23.31
CA LYS A 181 -10.41 10.00 24.53
C LYS A 181 -10.23 8.51 24.24
N PRO A 182 -9.38 7.79 25.00
CA PRO A 182 -9.31 6.34 24.85
C PRO A 182 -10.67 5.73 25.19
N ALA A 183 -11.14 4.83 24.33
CA ALA A 183 -12.48 4.23 24.44
C ALA A 183 -12.66 3.29 25.65
N ASP A 184 -11.63 3.08 26.47
CA ASP A 184 -11.62 2.07 27.54
C ASP A 184 -11.89 2.62 28.94
N VAL A 185 -12.41 3.84 29.08
CA VAL A 185 -12.92 4.30 30.38
C VAL A 185 -14.42 4.53 30.27
N VAL A 186 -15.17 3.44 30.42
CA VAL A 186 -16.57 3.49 30.82
C VAL A 186 -16.61 4.15 32.20
N SER A 187 -16.76 5.46 32.22
CA SER A 187 -17.04 6.23 33.43
C SER A 187 -18.38 5.78 33.98
N LYS A 188 -18.36 4.92 35.00
CA LYS A 188 -19.50 4.67 35.89
C LYS A 188 -19.84 5.98 36.61
N GLU A 189 -20.71 6.79 36.02
CA GLU A 189 -21.54 7.73 36.77
C GLU A 189 -22.95 7.13 36.90
N GLU A 190 -23.14 6.26 37.89
CA GLU A 190 -24.48 5.90 38.33
C GLU A 190 -25.02 7.03 39.22
N LYS A 191 -25.78 7.94 38.60
CA LYS A 191 -26.70 8.82 39.33
C LYS A 191 -27.74 7.95 40.05
N GLY A 192 -27.67 7.95 41.37
CA GLY A 192 -28.64 7.27 42.23
C GLY A 192 -30.05 7.80 42.00
N PHE A 193 -30.98 6.89 41.70
CA PHE A 193 -32.41 7.12 41.83
C PHE A 193 -33.03 5.99 42.66
N LYS A 194 -33.33 6.30 43.94
CA LYS A 194 -34.11 5.43 44.83
C LYS A 194 -35.57 5.40 44.36
N GLY A 195 -36.04 4.26 43.88
CA GLY A 195 -37.45 3.98 43.66
C GLY A 195 -37.85 2.63 44.25
N LYS A 196 -38.41 2.64 45.46
CA LYS A 196 -39.03 1.47 46.11
C LYS A 196 -40.29 1.05 45.35
N TYR A 197 -40.44 -0.20 44.95
CA TYR A 197 -41.77 -0.83 44.92
C TYR A 197 -41.72 -2.33 45.27
N ARG A 198 -42.62 -2.68 46.21
CA ARG A 198 -42.78 -3.92 46.96
C ARG A 198 -43.23 -5.10 46.10
N GLY A 199 -42.64 -6.27 46.36
CA GLY A 199 -43.16 -7.55 45.93
C GLY A 199 -44.52 -7.89 46.55
N LYS A 200 -45.36 -8.57 45.78
CA LYS A 200 -46.47 -9.39 46.28
C LYS A 200 -46.40 -10.76 45.62
N PHE A 201 -45.85 -11.71 46.36
CA PHE A 201 -46.12 -13.13 46.17
C PHE A 201 -47.61 -13.39 46.43
N LYS A 202 -48.27 -14.16 45.56
CA LYS A 202 -49.54 -14.82 45.87
C LYS A 202 -49.53 -16.20 45.22
N GLY A 203 -49.34 -17.22 46.05
CA GLY A 203 -49.45 -18.62 45.65
C GLY A 203 -50.91 -19.08 45.54
N LYS A 204 -51.13 -20.10 44.71
CA LYS A 204 -52.24 -21.08 44.72
C LYS A 204 -51.73 -22.28 43.90
N SER A 205 -51.30 -23.36 44.55
CA SER A 205 -52.06 -24.54 44.99
C SER A 205 -52.32 -25.57 43.87
N GLU A 206 -51.76 -26.75 44.08
CA GLU A 206 -51.87 -28.01 43.31
C GLU A 206 -53.30 -28.40 42.91
N LYS A 207 -53.44 -29.13 41.79
CA LYS A 207 -53.89 -30.54 41.78
C LYS A 207 -53.93 -31.17 40.38
N LYS A 208 -53.31 -32.36 40.31
CA LYS A 208 -53.72 -33.61 39.63
C LYS A 208 -54.30 -33.54 38.21
N THR A 209 -53.66 -34.22 37.26
CA THR A 209 -53.98 -35.63 36.93
C THR A 209 -52.81 -36.27 36.21
#